data_AF-A0A956YZL2-F1
#
_entry.id   AF-A0A956YZL2-F1
#
_cell.length_a   1.000
_cell.length_b   1.000
_cell.length_c   1.000
_cell.angle_alpha   90.00
_cell.angle_beta   90.00
_cell.angle_gamma   90.00
#
_symmetry.space_group_name_H-M   'P 1'
#
loop_
_entity.id
_entity.type
_entity.pdbx_description
1 polymer ?
#
loop_
_entity_poly.entity_id
_entity_poly.type
_entity_poly.pdbx_seq_one_letter_code
_entity_poly.pdbx_strand_id
1 'polypeptide(L)'
;IPETNGVMVVNREDTSMTPAGMTFSTLAGMAGGGMQTPGVMGVGKFYLVSPKFISADGGFKRVVWMSSVLKETMADEFRAVAEREGDPDLLDRIADERSVTTVEELLAWLEEHNHPALVMDAIF
;
A
#
# COMPACT_ATOMS: atom_id res chain seq x y z
N ILE A 1 0.87 -6.87 -4.35
CA ILE A 1 -0.22 -7.87 -4.38
C ILE A 1 -0.62 -7.99 -5.85
N PRO A 2 -0.09 -9.02 -6.55
CA PRO A 2 -0.27 -9.16 -8.00
C PRO A 2 -1.74 -9.11 -8.43
N GLU A 3 -2.62 -9.74 -7.66
CA GLU A 3 -4.06 -9.85 -7.91
C GLU A 3 -4.75 -8.49 -7.99
N THR A 4 -4.26 -7.49 -7.24
CA THR A 4 -4.85 -6.15 -7.17
C THR A 4 -4.14 -5.12 -8.04
N ASN A 5 -3.11 -5.53 -8.78
CA ASN A 5 -2.24 -4.64 -9.56
C ASN A 5 -1.62 -3.51 -8.72
N GLY A 6 -1.42 -3.76 -7.42
CA GLY A 6 -1.03 -2.75 -6.43
C GLY A 6 -0.01 -3.26 -5.41
N VAL A 7 0.37 -2.37 -4.49
CA VAL A 7 1.30 -2.62 -3.39
C VAL A 7 0.61 -2.41 -2.04
N MET A 8 1.06 -3.15 -1.03
CA MET A 8 0.63 -2.94 0.35
C MET A 8 1.76 -2.33 1.17
N VAL A 9 1.42 -1.48 2.14
CA VAL A 9 2.39 -0.84 3.04
C VAL A 9 2.07 -1.21 4.48
N VAL A 10 3.02 -1.86 5.14
CA VAL A 10 2.83 -2.38 6.50
C VAL A 10 3.75 -1.63 7.46
N ASN A 11 3.18 -1.09 8.54
CA ASN A 11 3.97 -0.45 9.60
C ASN A 11 4.65 -1.54 10.45
N ARG A 12 5.89 -1.29 10.88
CA ARG A 12 6.64 -2.17 11.80
C ARG A 12 5.90 -2.45 13.12
N GLU A 13 5.16 -1.48 13.61
CA GLU A 13 4.43 -1.56 14.88
C GLU A 13 3.09 -2.29 14.74
N ASP A 14 2.64 -2.53 13.51
CA ASP A 14 1.42 -3.26 13.23
C ASP A 14 1.67 -4.78 13.27
N THR A 15 0.99 -5.45 14.19
CA THR A 15 1.07 -6.90 14.40
C THR A 15 -0.06 -7.67 13.73
N SER A 16 -0.94 -6.98 13.01
CA SER A 16 -2.10 -7.56 12.35
C SER A 16 -1.72 -8.43 11.16
N MET A 17 -2.68 -9.23 10.71
CA MET A 17 -2.54 -10.00 9.48
C MET A 17 -2.72 -9.07 8.28
N THR A 18 -1.84 -9.20 7.29
CA THR A 18 -1.98 -8.48 6.02
C THR A 18 -2.74 -9.33 5.00
N PRO A 19 -3.31 -8.72 3.95
CA PRO A 19 -3.92 -9.46 2.85
C PRO A 19 -2.99 -10.49 2.19
N ALA A 20 -1.66 -10.32 2.28
CA ALA A 20 -0.71 -11.31 1.78
C ALA A 20 -0.58 -12.57 2.67
N GLY A 21 -1.42 -12.74 3.70
CA GLY A 21 -1.40 -13.88 4.61
C GLY A 21 -0.18 -13.92 5.54
N MET A 22 0.50 -12.79 5.72
CA MET A 22 1.71 -12.67 6.55
C MET A 22 1.64 -11.44 7.45
N THR A 23 2.31 -11.50 8.59
CA THR A 23 2.54 -10.34 9.47
C THR A 23 3.79 -9.57 9.02
N PHE A 24 3.99 -8.36 9.57
CA PHE A 24 5.20 -7.58 9.33
C PHE A 24 6.49 -8.36 9.63
N SER A 25 6.54 -9.10 10.74
CA SER A 25 7.75 -9.83 11.15
C SER A 25 8.16 -10.90 10.13
N THR A 26 7.19 -11.60 9.55
CA THR A 26 7.43 -12.59 8.50
C THR A 26 7.93 -11.92 7.21
N LEU A 27 7.28 -10.84 6.78
CA LEU A 27 7.68 -10.08 5.59
C LEU A 27 9.09 -9.49 5.73
N ALA A 28 9.40 -8.92 6.90
CA ALA A 28 10.72 -8.39 7.21
C ALA A 28 11.79 -9.48 7.24
N GLY A 29 11.46 -10.69 7.70
CA GLY A 29 12.34 -11.85 7.65
C GLY A 29 12.69 -12.27 6.22
N MET A 30 11.73 -12.19 5.29
CA MET A 30 11.94 -12.54 3.87
C MET A 30 12.75 -11.49 3.10
N ALA A 31 12.65 -10.21 3.47
CA ALA A 31 13.36 -9.11 2.82
C ALA A 31 14.65 -8.67 3.55
N GLY A 32 14.93 -9.23 4.72
CA GLY A 32 16.05 -8.87 5.56
C GLY A 32 17.40 -9.40 5.05
N GLY A 33 18.48 -9.03 5.76
CA GLY A 33 19.82 -9.60 5.54
C GLY A 33 20.61 -9.00 4.38
N GLY A 34 20.18 -7.87 3.81
CA GLY A 34 20.88 -7.20 2.71
C GLY A 34 20.73 -7.91 1.36
N MET A 35 19.82 -8.88 1.25
CA MET A 35 19.47 -9.52 0.00
C MET A 35 18.56 -8.64 -0.84
N GLN A 36 18.71 -8.70 -2.16
CA GLN A 36 17.78 -8.05 -3.08
C GLN A 36 16.60 -8.98 -3.32
N THR A 37 15.43 -8.58 -2.82
CA THR A 37 14.17 -9.33 -3.00
C THR A 37 13.24 -8.52 -3.90
N PRO A 38 13.16 -8.83 -5.21
CA PRO A 38 12.22 -8.17 -6.12
C PRO A 38 10.79 -8.22 -5.58
N GLY A 39 10.06 -7.10 -5.70
CA GLY A 39 8.70 -6.97 -5.20
C GLY A 39 8.57 -6.65 -3.70
N VAL A 40 9.67 -6.61 -2.95
CA VAL A 40 9.67 -6.19 -1.53
C VAL A 40 10.71 -5.10 -1.30
N MET A 41 10.31 -4.04 -0.59
CA MET A 41 11.20 -2.91 -0.30
C MET A 41 10.95 -2.40 1.13
N GLY A 42 12.02 -2.28 1.91
CA GLY A 42 11.98 -1.55 3.18
C GLY A 42 12.17 -0.05 2.94
N VAL A 43 11.23 0.77 3.41
CA VAL A 43 11.26 2.22 3.20
C VAL A 43 10.97 2.99 4.50
N GLY A 44 11.48 4.22 4.59
CA GLY A 44 11.06 5.14 5.65
C GLY A 44 9.69 5.76 5.31
N LYS A 45 8.88 6.07 6.34
CA LYS A 45 7.51 6.58 6.14
C LYS A 45 7.42 7.84 5.26
N PHE A 46 8.39 8.76 5.37
CA PHE A 46 8.42 9.98 4.54
C PHE A 46 8.78 9.72 3.07
N TYR A 47 9.28 8.53 2.72
CA TYR A 47 9.45 8.18 1.31
C TYR A 47 8.10 8.03 0.61
N LEU A 48 7.05 7.60 1.31
CA LEU A 48 5.70 7.40 0.76
C LEU A 48 5.08 8.69 0.20
N VAL A 49 5.44 9.84 0.80
CA VAL A 49 4.93 11.15 0.36
C VAL A 49 5.75 11.80 -0.76
N SER A 50 6.89 11.19 -1.09
CA SER A 50 7.79 11.69 -2.11
C SER A 50 7.16 11.62 -3.51
N PRO A 51 7.33 12.63 -4.36
CA PRO A 51 7.00 12.52 -5.79
C PRO A 51 7.79 11.42 -6.52
N LYS A 52 8.85 10.89 -5.91
CA LYS A 52 9.67 9.80 -6.45
C LYS A 52 9.31 8.42 -5.90
N PHE A 53 8.38 8.34 -4.95
CA PHE A 53 7.90 7.07 -4.40
C PHE A 53 7.47 6.16 -5.55
N ILE A 54 8.17 5.04 -5.75
CA ILE A 54 7.94 4.03 -6.81
C ILE A 54 7.42 4.62 -8.14
N SER A 55 7.98 5.76 -8.55
CA SER A 55 7.41 6.55 -9.65
C SER A 55 7.43 5.81 -10.99
N ALA A 56 8.36 4.87 -11.17
CA ALA A 56 8.40 3.99 -12.34
C ALA A 56 7.22 3.01 -12.38
N ASP A 57 6.68 2.65 -11.21
CA ASP A 57 5.58 1.69 -11.08
C ASP A 57 4.21 2.37 -11.02
N GLY A 58 4.14 3.71 -11.03
CA GLY A 58 2.89 4.48 -10.96
C GLY A 58 2.63 5.16 -9.61
N GLY A 59 3.61 5.14 -8.70
CA GLY A 59 3.61 6.00 -7.53
C GLY A 59 2.58 5.65 -6.46
N PHE A 60 2.13 6.66 -5.72
CA PHE A 60 1.24 6.47 -4.57
C PHE A 60 -0.11 5.87 -4.95
N LYS A 61 -0.57 6.04 -6.20
CA LYS A 61 -1.80 5.42 -6.74
C LYS A 61 -1.76 3.89 -6.75
N ARG A 62 -0.58 3.28 -6.61
CA ARG A 62 -0.43 1.83 -6.48
C ARG A 62 -0.67 1.30 -5.08
N VAL A 63 -0.67 2.15 -4.05
CA VAL A 63 -0.93 1.70 -2.69
C VAL A 63 -2.39 1.32 -2.58
N VAL A 64 -2.70 0.05 -2.33
CA VAL A 64 -4.07 -0.47 -2.22
C VAL A 64 -4.46 -0.81 -0.79
N TRP A 65 -3.46 -1.03 0.06
CA TRP A 65 -3.65 -1.38 1.47
C TRP A 65 -2.57 -0.74 2.32
N MET A 66 -2.92 -0.22 3.49
CA MET A 66 -2.00 0.41 4.43
C MET A 66 -2.43 0.18 5.88
N SER A 67 -1.49 -0.12 6.78
CA SER A 67 -1.76 -0.15 8.22
C SER A 67 -2.45 1.13 8.70
N SER A 68 -3.58 1.02 9.41
CA SER A 68 -4.40 2.15 9.85
C SER A 68 -3.61 3.15 10.70
N VAL A 69 -2.72 2.66 11.56
CA VAL A 69 -1.83 3.50 12.39
C VAL A 69 -0.98 4.44 11.53
N LEU A 70 -0.44 3.92 10.41
CA LEU A 70 0.33 4.73 9.48
C LEU A 70 -0.57 5.73 8.74
N LYS A 71 -1.74 5.27 8.28
CA LYS A 71 -2.74 6.07 7.58
C LYS A 71 -3.22 7.26 8.43
N GLU A 72 -3.47 7.04 9.73
CA GLU A 72 -3.87 8.06 10.69
C GLU A 72 -2.73 9.02 11.04
N THR A 73 -1.53 8.49 11.29
CA THR A 73 -0.39 9.30 11.72
C THR A 73 0.10 10.26 10.64
N MET A 74 -0.09 9.93 9.36
CA MET A 74 0.35 10.73 8.21
C MET A 74 -0.81 11.17 7.32
N ALA A 75 -2.03 11.25 7.88
CA ALA A 75 -3.23 11.49 7.11
C ALA A 75 -3.17 12.81 6.31
N ASP A 76 -2.64 13.87 6.92
CA ASP A 76 -2.54 15.18 6.28
C ASP A 76 -1.53 15.18 5.12
N GLU A 77 -0.38 14.51 5.30
CA GLU A 77 0.61 14.38 4.24
C GLU A 77 0.11 13.49 3.11
N PHE A 78 -0.62 12.41 3.40
CA PHE A 78 -1.21 11.55 2.37
C PHE A 78 -2.34 12.23 1.62
N ARG A 79 -3.16 13.06 2.27
CA ARG A 79 -4.16 13.89 1.57
C ARG A 79 -3.50 14.88 0.62
N ALA A 80 -2.42 15.54 1.05
CA ALA A 80 -1.66 16.43 0.17
C ALA A 80 -1.07 15.69 -1.04
N VAL A 81 -0.65 14.43 -0.85
CA VAL A 81 -0.21 13.56 -1.96
C VAL A 81 -1.40 13.23 -2.87
N ALA A 82 -2.53 12.79 -2.32
CA ALA A 82 -3.75 12.45 -3.05
C ALA A 82 -4.21 13.64 -3.93
N GLU A 83 -4.24 14.85 -3.38
CA GLU A 83 -4.51 16.09 -4.12
C GLU A 83 -3.48 16.34 -5.24
N ARG A 84 -2.19 16.20 -4.95
CA ARG A 84 -1.11 16.36 -5.95
C ARG A 84 -1.25 15.37 -7.10
N GLU A 85 -1.64 14.14 -6.80
CA GLU A 85 -1.84 13.07 -7.79
C GLU A 85 -3.17 13.21 -8.56
N GLY A 86 -4.02 14.19 -8.19
CA GLY A 86 -5.29 14.49 -8.84
C GLY A 86 -6.44 13.56 -8.43
N ASP A 87 -6.35 12.88 -7.29
CA ASP A 87 -7.39 12.01 -6.75
C ASP A 87 -7.53 12.25 -5.23
N PRO A 88 -8.22 13.33 -4.81
CA PRO A 88 -8.29 13.73 -3.40
C PRO A 88 -8.85 12.65 -2.46
N ASP A 89 -9.74 11.80 -2.97
CA ASP A 89 -10.38 10.72 -2.22
C ASP A 89 -9.53 9.44 -2.19
N LEU A 90 -8.35 9.42 -2.83
CA LEU A 90 -7.51 8.23 -2.94
C LEU A 90 -7.23 7.59 -1.59
N LEU A 91 -6.98 8.40 -0.55
CA LEU A 91 -6.71 7.88 0.78
C LEU A 91 -7.87 7.04 1.33
N ASP A 92 -9.12 7.43 1.06
CA ASP A 92 -10.31 6.70 1.53
C ASP A 92 -10.52 5.39 0.76
N ARG A 93 -10.02 5.31 -0.48
CA ARG A 93 -10.07 4.09 -1.31
C ARG A 93 -9.03 3.04 -0.90
N ILE A 94 -7.99 3.43 -0.15
CA ILE A 94 -6.95 2.51 0.36
C ILE A 94 -7.50 1.75 1.58
N ALA A 95 -7.55 0.42 1.48
CA ALA A 95 -7.98 -0.43 2.59
C ALA A 95 -6.96 -0.45 3.75
N ASP A 96 -7.40 -0.90 4.93
CA ASP A 96 -6.55 -1.16 6.08
C ASP A 96 -6.96 -2.45 6.80
N GLU A 97 -6.26 -2.82 7.87
CA GLU A 97 -6.50 -4.05 8.63
C GLU A 97 -7.86 -4.08 9.35
N ARG A 98 -8.53 -2.94 9.51
CA ARG A 98 -9.84 -2.86 10.18
C ARG A 98 -10.97 -3.22 9.22
N SER A 99 -10.77 -3.00 7.93
CA SER A 99 -11.74 -3.28 6.87
C SER A 99 -11.45 -4.58 6.12
N VAL A 100 -10.17 -4.92 5.90
CA VAL A 100 -9.77 -5.98 4.97
C VAL A 100 -8.54 -6.73 5.50
N THR A 101 -8.63 -8.06 5.55
CA THR A 101 -7.54 -8.93 6.02
C THR A 101 -7.13 -10.02 5.03
N THR A 102 -7.89 -10.22 3.96
CA THR A 102 -7.63 -11.22 2.91
C THR A 102 -7.53 -10.58 1.53
N VAL A 103 -6.94 -11.27 0.56
CA VAL A 103 -6.83 -10.77 -0.83
C VAL A 103 -8.20 -10.66 -1.48
N GLU A 104 -9.09 -11.61 -1.22
CA GLU A 104 -10.44 -11.64 -1.77
C GLU A 104 -11.27 -10.44 -1.28
N GLU A 105 -11.22 -10.14 0.01
CA GLU A 105 -11.83 -8.93 0.59
C GLU A 105 -11.20 -7.65 0.01
N LEU A 106 -9.88 -7.66 -0.22
CA LEU A 106 -9.18 -6.51 -0.80
C LEU A 106 -9.66 -6.22 -2.21
N LEU A 107 -9.80 -7.26 -3.05
CA LEU A 107 -10.31 -7.08 -4.41
C LEU A 107 -11.72 -6.48 -4.40
N ALA A 108 -12.62 -7.03 -3.59
CA ALA A 108 -13.98 -6.51 -3.46
C ALA A 108 -14.00 -5.04 -2.99
N TRP A 109 -13.17 -4.68 -2.01
CA TRP A 109 -13.03 -3.30 -1.53
C TRP A 109 -12.58 -2.35 -2.64
N LEU A 110 -11.54 -2.74 -3.40
CA LEU A 110 -10.98 -1.90 -4.45
C LEU A 110 -11.96 -1.68 -5.59
N GLU A 111 -12.76 -2.69 -5.94
CA GLU A 111 -13.83 -2.58 -6.94
C GLU A 111 -14.93 -1.63 -6.46
N GLU A 112 -15.42 -1.81 -5.23
CA GLU A 112 -16.46 -0.95 -4.63
C GLU A 112 -16.03 0.52 -4.58
N HIS A 113 -14.77 0.76 -4.24
CA HIS A 113 -14.21 2.11 -4.10
C HIS A 113 -13.61 2.67 -5.39
N ASN A 114 -13.71 1.95 -6.52
CA ASN A 114 -13.13 2.35 -7.82
C ASN A 114 -11.65 2.75 -7.69
N HIS A 115 -10.84 1.91 -7.05
CA HIS A 115 -9.44 2.20 -6.81
C HIS A 115 -8.64 2.28 -8.14
N PRO A 116 -7.83 3.33 -8.37
CA PRO A 116 -7.17 3.54 -9.66
C PRO A 116 -6.23 2.40 -10.08
N ALA A 117 -5.60 1.71 -9.12
CA ALA A 117 -4.70 0.58 -9.41
C ALA A 117 -5.34 -0.50 -10.31
N LEU A 118 -6.65 -0.73 -10.24
CA LEU A 118 -7.35 -1.75 -11.02
C LEU A 118 -7.39 -1.45 -12.53
N VAL A 119 -7.24 -0.18 -12.92
CA VAL A 119 -7.33 0.27 -14.33
C VAL A 119 -6.00 0.78 -14.88
N MET A 120 -4.95 0.82 -14.05
CA MET A 120 -3.60 1.16 -14.49
C MET A 120 -2.97 -0.01 -15.26
N ASP A 121 -1.91 0.26 -16.01
CA ASP A 121 -1.13 -0.77 -16.67
C ASP A 121 -0.69 -1.87 -15.69
N ALA A 122 -0.54 -3.09 -16.18
CA ALA A 122 -0.09 -4.21 -15.36
C ALA A 122 1.32 -3.94 -14.80
N ILE A 123 1.48 -4.07 -13.49
CA ILE A 123 2.78 -3.92 -12.81
C ILE A 123 3.68 -5.15 -13.01
N PHE A 124 3.10 -6.29 -13.44
CA PHE A 124 3.77 -7.54 -13.79
C PHE A 124 3.16 -8.16 -15.06
#